data_AF-A0A9K3LMQ5-F1
#
_entry.id   AF-A0A9K3LMQ5-F1
#
_cell.length_a   1.000
_cell.length_b   1.000
_cell.length_c   1.000
_cell.angle_alpha   90.00
_cell.angle_beta   90.00
_cell.angle_gamma   90.00
#
_symmetry.space_group_name_H-M   'P 1'
#
loop_
_entity.id
_entity.type
_entity.pdbx_description
1 polymer ?
#
loop_
_entity_poly.entity_id
_entity_poly.type
_entity_poly.pdbx_seq_one_letter_code
_entity_poly.pdbx_strand_id
1 'polypeptide(L)'
;MEDDDTRDPAEATSIMITLCFAYIPDFSTDVLPFNHKIFDNNKRQHKPSLQVLKDEIKRRDPSLKGYKNKPLASLLQLLAEDRFKLPPVDMEYLQRILLRYKTACESRIKDSTQAPDTSTGNGTTTRITIDDRLRLIEAFLSDKAKGKLASTQQCLTRQELDARNSDLAVEDYFETVSQVFNDESWTPTTESLPDLHPDLADARDLPLKEYRTTRAKVKEKYNEMRHYLHAIVLNWEQSGNGGQQRSDDAEDWGTFDPLLVVDGDDRKNFLP
;
A
#
# COMPACT_ATOMS: atom_id res chain seq x y z
N MET A 1 -36.63 -17.38 11.61
CA MET A 1 -35.19 -17.67 11.75
C MET A 1 -34.53 -16.69 10.80
N GLU A 2 -34.30 -15.48 11.28
CA GLU A 2 -33.63 -14.43 10.52
C GLU A 2 -32.14 -14.65 10.76
N ASP A 3 -31.43 -15.07 9.72
CA ASP A 3 -29.99 -15.33 9.80
C ASP A 3 -29.26 -14.00 9.99
N ASP A 4 -28.59 -13.89 11.14
CA ASP A 4 -27.65 -12.84 11.52
C ASP A 4 -26.37 -12.97 10.68
N ASP A 5 -26.44 -12.51 9.43
CA ASP A 5 -25.31 -12.46 8.50
C ASP A 5 -24.63 -11.09 8.57
N THR A 6 -24.14 -10.75 9.77
CA THR A 6 -23.36 -9.53 10.05
C THR A 6 -21.86 -9.70 9.77
N ARG A 7 -21.44 -10.79 9.13
CA ARG A 7 -20.03 -11.02 8.80
C ARG A 7 -19.58 -10.08 7.69
N ASP A 8 -18.34 -9.61 7.79
CA ASP A 8 -17.71 -8.83 6.73
C ASP A 8 -17.80 -9.64 5.42
N PRO A 9 -18.40 -9.08 4.35
CA PRO A 9 -18.52 -9.78 3.07
C PRO A 9 -17.17 -10.27 2.54
N ALA A 10 -16.05 -9.62 2.88
CA ALA A 10 -14.71 -10.08 2.53
C ALA A 10 -14.30 -11.38 3.28
N GLU A 11 -14.67 -11.51 4.54
CA GLU A 11 -14.40 -12.69 5.36
C GLU A 11 -15.27 -13.88 4.91
N ALA A 12 -16.55 -13.64 4.65
CA ALA A 12 -17.45 -14.63 4.06
C ALA A 12 -16.95 -15.10 2.68
N THR A 13 -16.41 -14.18 1.87
CA THR A 13 -15.77 -14.51 0.58
C THR A 13 -14.57 -15.44 0.74
N SER A 14 -13.68 -15.13 1.70
CA SER A 14 -12.45 -15.89 1.92
C SER A 14 -12.73 -17.32 2.40
N ILE A 15 -13.67 -17.48 3.34
CA ILE A 15 -14.09 -18.79 3.85
C ILE A 15 -14.68 -19.64 2.72
N MET A 16 -15.50 -19.05 1.85
CA MET A 16 -16.18 -19.79 0.79
C MET A 16 -15.24 -20.23 -0.32
N ILE A 17 -14.26 -19.40 -0.69
CA ILE A 17 -13.21 -19.78 -1.65
C ILE A 17 -12.31 -20.87 -1.06
N THR A 18 -12.04 -20.82 0.25
CA THR A 18 -11.29 -21.86 0.96
C THR A 18 -11.98 -23.23 0.89
N LEU A 19 -13.30 -23.26 1.07
CA LEU A 19 -14.10 -24.49 0.93
C LEU A 19 -14.11 -25.01 -0.51
N CYS A 20 -14.12 -24.12 -1.50
CA CYS A 20 -14.00 -24.52 -2.92
C CYS A 20 -12.65 -25.20 -3.21
N PHE A 21 -11.54 -24.71 -2.64
CA PHE A 21 -10.20 -25.33 -2.76
C PHE A 21 -10.11 -26.74 -2.20
N ALA A 22 -10.85 -27.03 -1.14
CA ALA A 22 -10.77 -28.32 -0.48
C ALA A 22 -11.67 -29.38 -1.14
N TYR A 23 -12.79 -28.98 -1.76
CA TYR A 23 -13.86 -29.91 -2.12
C TYR A 23 -14.26 -29.92 -3.59
N ILE A 24 -14.06 -28.83 -4.34
CA ILE A 24 -14.44 -28.81 -5.75
C ILE A 24 -13.26 -29.38 -6.56
N PRO A 25 -13.45 -30.53 -7.24
CA PRO A 25 -12.42 -31.07 -8.11
C PRO A 25 -11.98 -30.03 -9.14
N ASP A 26 -10.69 -29.96 -9.41
CA ASP A 26 -10.09 -29.08 -10.42
C ASP A 26 -10.23 -27.57 -10.17
N PHE A 27 -10.71 -27.14 -9.00
CA PHE A 27 -10.71 -25.73 -8.65
C PHE A 27 -9.29 -25.23 -8.38
N SER A 28 -8.89 -24.19 -9.10
CA SER A 28 -7.61 -23.51 -8.93
C SER A 28 -7.79 -22.00 -9.12
N THR A 29 -7.05 -21.20 -8.35
CA THR A 29 -6.97 -19.76 -8.60
C THR A 29 -5.99 -19.40 -9.72
N ASP A 30 -5.22 -20.37 -10.19
CA ASP A 30 -4.20 -20.14 -11.23
C ASP A 30 -4.79 -20.23 -12.65
N VAL A 31 -6.09 -20.55 -12.76
CA VAL A 31 -6.86 -20.53 -14.02
C VAL A 31 -7.75 -19.29 -14.13
N LEU A 32 -8.17 -18.96 -15.35
CA LEU A 32 -9.14 -17.88 -15.57
C LEU A 32 -10.51 -18.22 -14.94
N PRO A 33 -11.24 -17.22 -14.42
CA PRO A 33 -10.93 -15.79 -14.40
C PRO A 33 -10.02 -15.33 -13.24
N PHE A 34 -9.68 -16.21 -12.31
CA PHE A 34 -9.01 -15.87 -11.04
C PHE A 34 -7.56 -15.40 -11.21
N ASN A 35 -6.86 -15.88 -12.23
CA ASN A 35 -5.49 -15.46 -12.56
C ASN A 35 -5.41 -14.27 -13.55
N HIS A 36 -6.50 -13.51 -13.71
CA HIS A 36 -6.47 -12.34 -14.59
C HIS A 36 -5.67 -11.18 -13.98
N LYS A 37 -4.94 -10.42 -14.82
CA LYS A 37 -4.06 -9.31 -14.40
C LYS A 37 -4.71 -8.27 -13.48
N ILE A 38 -6.01 -8.04 -13.63
CA ILE A 38 -6.76 -7.07 -12.79
C ILE A 38 -6.83 -7.52 -11.32
N PHE A 39 -6.62 -8.80 -11.05
CA PHE A 39 -6.60 -9.39 -9.72
C PHE A 39 -5.16 -9.63 -9.23
N ASP A 40 -4.12 -9.19 -9.93
CA ASP A 40 -2.71 -9.45 -9.56
C ASP A 40 -2.37 -8.92 -8.16
N ASN A 41 -2.89 -7.74 -7.82
CA ASN A 41 -2.72 -7.13 -6.49
C ASN A 41 -3.55 -7.83 -5.39
N ASN A 42 -4.55 -8.62 -5.79
CA ASN A 42 -5.50 -9.28 -4.91
C ASN A 42 -5.38 -10.81 -4.93
N LYS A 43 -4.35 -11.40 -5.57
CA LYS A 43 -4.18 -12.88 -5.59
C LYS A 43 -4.14 -13.50 -4.21
N ARG A 44 -3.67 -12.74 -3.21
CA ARG A 44 -3.65 -13.17 -1.80
C ARG A 44 -5.05 -13.31 -1.19
N GLN A 45 -6.06 -12.58 -1.69
CA GLN A 45 -7.44 -12.63 -1.18
C GLN A 45 -8.16 -13.92 -1.60
N HIS A 46 -7.69 -14.57 -2.66
CA HIS A 46 -8.30 -15.80 -3.18
C HIS A 46 -7.62 -17.07 -2.67
N LYS A 47 -6.47 -16.98 -1.99
CA LYS A 47 -5.78 -18.16 -1.45
C LYS A 47 -6.16 -18.36 0.03
N PRO A 48 -6.57 -19.57 0.43
CA PRO A 48 -6.91 -19.85 1.82
C PRO A 48 -5.68 -19.66 2.71
N SER A 49 -5.86 -18.98 3.84
CA SER A 49 -4.80 -18.87 4.83
C SER A 49 -4.64 -20.20 5.58
N LEU A 50 -3.43 -20.44 6.08
CA LEU A 50 -3.10 -21.62 6.89
C LEU A 50 -3.98 -21.72 8.15
N GLN A 51 -4.35 -20.57 8.72
CA GLN A 51 -5.21 -20.50 9.91
C GLN A 51 -6.65 -20.90 9.57
N VAL A 52 -7.20 -20.41 8.46
CA VAL A 52 -8.57 -20.75 8.03
C VAL A 52 -8.71 -22.25 7.78
N LEU A 53 -7.73 -22.90 7.14
CA LEU A 53 -7.76 -24.36 6.96
C LEU A 53 -7.72 -25.13 8.28
N LYS A 54 -6.92 -24.66 9.26
CA LYS A 54 -6.83 -25.28 10.59
C LYS A 54 -8.15 -25.15 11.35
N ASP A 55 -8.78 -23.98 11.29
CA ASP A 55 -10.05 -23.73 11.95
C ASP A 55 -11.16 -24.56 11.32
N GLU A 56 -11.15 -24.72 10.00
CA GLU A 56 -12.10 -25.58 9.29
C GLU A 56 -11.93 -27.07 9.64
N ILE A 57 -10.70 -27.56 9.70
CA ILE A 57 -10.41 -28.94 10.16
C ILE A 57 -10.91 -29.14 11.60
N LYS A 58 -10.62 -28.19 12.50
CA LYS A 58 -11.07 -28.23 13.90
C LYS A 58 -12.59 -28.24 14.02
N ARG A 59 -13.28 -27.44 13.20
CA ARG A 59 -14.74 -27.34 13.17
C ARG A 59 -15.38 -28.68 12.78
N ARG A 60 -14.78 -29.39 11.81
CA ARG A 60 -15.31 -30.68 11.31
C ARG A 60 -14.97 -31.87 12.19
N ASP A 61 -13.74 -31.93 12.69
CA ASP A 61 -13.31 -32.98 13.61
C ASP A 61 -12.54 -32.35 14.79
N PRO A 62 -13.25 -31.95 15.86
CA PRO A 62 -12.63 -31.39 17.05
C PRO A 62 -11.67 -32.36 17.76
N SER A 63 -11.80 -33.66 17.47
CA SER A 63 -10.98 -34.71 18.09
C SER A 63 -9.65 -34.93 17.37
N LEU A 64 -9.52 -34.43 16.13
CA LEU A 64 -8.32 -34.63 15.33
C LEU A 64 -7.11 -33.93 15.97
N LYS A 65 -6.01 -34.67 16.15
CA LYS A 65 -4.74 -34.13 16.66
C LYS A 65 -3.69 -34.09 15.57
N GLY A 66 -2.64 -33.28 15.78
CA GLY A 66 -1.45 -33.28 14.91
C GLY A 66 -1.54 -32.49 13.60
N TYR A 67 -2.61 -31.73 13.36
CA TYR A 67 -2.75 -30.90 12.15
C TYR A 67 -2.17 -29.48 12.30
N LYS A 68 -1.94 -29.00 13.53
CA LYS A 68 -1.52 -27.62 13.82
C LYS A 68 -0.19 -27.20 13.16
N ASN A 69 0.72 -28.14 12.93
CA ASN A 69 2.04 -27.87 12.36
C ASN A 69 2.19 -28.38 10.92
N LYS A 70 1.10 -28.83 10.28
CA LYS A 70 1.15 -29.33 8.91
C LYS A 70 1.23 -28.16 7.91
N PRO A 71 1.97 -28.33 6.79
CA PRO A 71 2.01 -27.34 5.73
C PRO A 71 0.67 -27.27 4.98
N LEU A 72 0.42 -26.18 4.27
CA LEU A 72 -0.83 -25.89 3.55
C LEU A 72 -1.30 -27.06 2.67
N ALA A 73 -0.41 -27.61 1.84
CA ALA A 73 -0.73 -28.73 0.94
C ALA A 73 -1.23 -29.97 1.69
N SER A 74 -0.63 -30.29 2.84
CA SER A 74 -1.06 -31.42 3.67
C SER A 74 -2.40 -31.18 4.35
N LEU A 75 -2.76 -29.92 4.66
CA LEU A 75 -4.08 -29.58 5.20
C LEU A 75 -5.18 -29.71 4.14
N LEU A 76 -4.90 -29.28 2.91
CA LEU A 76 -5.81 -29.47 1.78
C LEU A 76 -6.03 -30.95 1.48
N GLN A 77 -4.96 -31.75 1.44
CA GLN A 77 -5.05 -33.20 1.26
C GLN A 77 -5.88 -33.86 2.38
N LEU A 78 -5.68 -33.42 3.63
CA LEU A 78 -6.46 -33.92 4.76
C LEU A 78 -7.94 -33.59 4.62
N LEU A 79 -8.30 -32.36 4.23
CA LEU A 79 -9.69 -31.96 4.01
C LEU A 79 -10.36 -32.71 2.85
N ALA A 80 -9.58 -33.18 1.87
CA ALA A 80 -10.07 -33.99 0.76
C ALA A 80 -10.33 -35.47 1.13
N GLU A 81 -9.93 -35.93 2.32
CA GLU A 81 -10.17 -37.30 2.78
C GLU A 81 -11.68 -37.59 2.95
N ASP A 82 -12.08 -38.84 2.73
CA ASP A 82 -13.48 -39.28 2.75
C ASP A 82 -14.24 -38.93 4.03
N ARG A 83 -13.56 -38.95 5.19
CA ARG A 83 -14.14 -38.57 6.48
C ARG A 83 -14.56 -37.10 6.59
N PHE A 84 -14.05 -36.25 5.71
CA PHE A 84 -14.39 -34.83 5.64
C PHE A 84 -15.25 -34.48 4.44
N LYS A 85 -15.73 -35.48 3.67
CA LYS A 85 -16.63 -35.26 2.54
C LYS A 85 -17.87 -34.49 3.00
N LEU A 86 -18.18 -33.44 2.26
CA LEU A 86 -19.39 -32.68 2.47
C LEU A 86 -20.62 -33.47 1.98
N PRO A 87 -21.78 -33.31 2.64
CA PRO A 87 -23.05 -33.74 2.10
C PRO A 87 -23.26 -33.22 0.67
N PRO A 88 -23.97 -33.96 -0.20
CA PRO A 88 -24.25 -33.51 -1.58
C PRO A 88 -24.90 -32.13 -1.67
N VAL A 89 -25.76 -31.79 -0.69
CA VAL A 89 -26.43 -30.48 -0.59
C VAL A 89 -25.43 -29.34 -0.43
N ASP A 90 -24.41 -29.51 0.43
CA ASP A 90 -23.38 -28.50 0.66
C ASP A 90 -22.44 -28.37 -0.54
N MET A 91 -22.19 -29.49 -1.24
CA MET A 91 -21.44 -29.49 -2.49
C MET A 91 -22.13 -28.69 -3.58
N GLU A 92 -23.44 -28.86 -3.76
CA GLU A 92 -24.25 -28.09 -4.70
C GLU A 92 -24.25 -26.59 -4.34
N TYR A 93 -24.37 -26.28 -3.04
CA TYR A 93 -24.27 -24.92 -2.54
C TYR A 93 -22.92 -24.27 -2.87
N LEU A 94 -21.81 -24.95 -2.60
CA LEU A 94 -20.47 -24.47 -2.92
C LEU A 94 -20.27 -24.25 -4.42
N GLN A 95 -20.75 -25.17 -5.26
CA GLN A 95 -20.71 -25.00 -6.72
C GLN A 95 -21.48 -23.76 -7.19
N ARG A 96 -22.67 -23.52 -6.62
CA ARG A 96 -23.47 -22.33 -6.94
C ARG A 96 -22.76 -21.03 -6.53
N ILE A 97 -22.12 -21.03 -5.36
CA ILE A 97 -21.35 -19.87 -4.89
C ILE A 97 -20.13 -19.64 -5.79
N LEU A 98 -19.38 -20.70 -6.10
CA LEU A 98 -18.22 -20.60 -6.98
C LEU A 98 -18.62 -20.03 -8.35
N LEU A 99 -19.74 -20.49 -8.90
CA LEU A 99 -20.28 -19.97 -10.16
C LEU A 99 -20.58 -18.46 -10.06
N ARG A 100 -21.25 -18.03 -8.99
CA ARG A 100 -21.54 -16.61 -8.75
C ARG A 100 -20.25 -15.76 -8.69
N TYR A 101 -19.22 -16.24 -8.01
CA TYR A 101 -17.91 -15.57 -7.95
C TYR A 101 -17.23 -15.52 -9.31
N LYS A 102 -17.25 -16.63 -10.05
CA LYS A 102 -16.68 -16.72 -11.40
C LYS A 102 -17.33 -15.69 -12.33
N THR A 103 -18.67 -15.64 -12.35
CA THR A 103 -19.42 -14.66 -13.14
C THR A 103 -19.09 -13.21 -12.73
N ALA A 104 -19.01 -12.93 -11.42
CA ALA A 104 -18.63 -11.59 -10.95
C ALA A 104 -17.21 -11.18 -11.40
N CYS A 105 -16.25 -12.11 -11.37
CA CYS A 105 -14.90 -11.87 -11.87
C CYS A 105 -14.90 -11.62 -13.39
N GLU A 106 -15.63 -12.44 -14.15
CA GLU A 106 -15.77 -12.26 -15.60
C GLU A 106 -16.43 -10.94 -15.98
N SER A 107 -17.46 -10.50 -15.26
CA SER A 107 -18.07 -9.19 -15.45
C SER A 107 -17.06 -8.07 -15.20
N ARG A 108 -16.29 -8.12 -14.11
CA ARG A 108 -15.23 -7.13 -13.84
C ARG A 108 -14.16 -7.08 -14.93
N ILE A 109 -13.80 -8.24 -15.50
CA ILE A 109 -12.87 -8.31 -16.64
C ILE A 109 -13.49 -7.62 -17.86
N LYS A 110 -14.77 -7.89 -18.16
CA LYS A 110 -15.50 -7.27 -19.28
C LYS A 110 -15.62 -5.77 -19.11
N ASP A 111 -16.01 -5.30 -17.93
CA ASP A 111 -16.14 -3.86 -17.61
C ASP A 111 -14.80 -3.14 -17.77
N SER A 112 -13.70 -3.75 -17.31
CA SER A 112 -12.34 -3.23 -17.50
C SER A 112 -11.90 -3.22 -18.98
N THR A 113 -12.52 -4.02 -19.84
CA THR A 113 -12.18 -4.10 -21.27
C THR A 113 -13.08 -3.21 -22.13
N GLN A 114 -14.30 -2.91 -21.66
CA GLN A 114 -15.31 -2.15 -22.40
C GLN A 114 -15.47 -0.69 -21.96
N ALA A 115 -14.90 -0.27 -20.83
CA ALA A 115 -14.95 1.12 -20.42
C ALA A 115 -14.22 2.03 -21.43
N PRO A 116 -14.92 2.95 -22.14
CA PRO A 116 -14.25 4.00 -22.88
C PRO A 116 -13.57 4.96 -21.91
N ASP A 117 -12.30 5.29 -22.20
CA ASP A 117 -11.41 6.18 -21.45
C ASP A 117 -12.09 7.52 -21.11
N THR A 118 -12.79 7.56 -19.97
CA THR A 118 -13.39 8.77 -19.39
C THR A 118 -12.83 9.08 -18.00
N SER A 119 -11.78 8.35 -17.59
CA SER A 119 -10.93 8.76 -16.48
C SER A 119 -9.71 9.48 -17.02
N THR A 120 -9.66 10.78 -16.73
CA THR A 120 -8.53 11.67 -16.94
C THR A 120 -7.21 10.99 -16.59
N GLY A 121 -6.41 10.68 -17.62
CA GLY A 121 -4.96 10.48 -17.49
C GLY A 121 -4.46 9.13 -16.98
N ASN A 122 -4.81 8.02 -17.64
CA ASN A 122 -3.94 6.83 -17.68
C ASN A 122 -3.35 6.68 -19.09
N GLY A 123 -2.67 7.73 -19.56
CA GLY A 123 -1.63 7.53 -20.58
C GLY A 123 -0.61 6.53 -20.04
N THR A 124 -0.02 5.72 -20.93
CA THR A 124 1.21 4.94 -20.69
C THR A 124 1.96 5.49 -19.50
N THR A 125 1.90 4.81 -18.35
CA THR A 125 2.45 5.34 -17.10
C THR A 125 3.96 5.40 -17.26
N THR A 126 4.46 6.55 -17.70
CA THR A 126 5.89 6.80 -17.80
C THR A 126 6.49 6.48 -16.44
N ARG A 127 7.37 5.48 -16.43
CA ARG A 127 7.96 4.99 -15.19
C ARG A 127 8.77 6.14 -14.58
N ILE A 128 8.42 6.51 -13.36
CA ILE A 128 9.15 7.55 -12.62
C ILE A 128 10.63 7.15 -12.50
N THR A 129 11.52 8.00 -12.99
CA THR A 129 12.97 7.80 -12.92
C THR A 129 13.52 8.31 -11.59
N ILE A 130 14.80 8.04 -11.30
CA ILE A 130 15.46 8.55 -10.09
C ILE A 130 15.51 10.08 -10.11
N ASP A 131 15.81 10.68 -11.27
CA ASP A 131 15.88 12.14 -11.40
C ASP A 131 14.50 12.79 -11.21
N ASP A 132 13.42 12.15 -11.65
CA ASP A 132 12.06 12.64 -11.38
C ASP A 132 11.75 12.62 -9.87
N ARG A 133 12.25 11.61 -9.13
CA ARG A 133 12.10 11.57 -7.67
C ARG A 133 12.90 12.67 -6.99
N LEU A 134 14.15 12.90 -7.42
CA LEU A 134 14.97 13.98 -6.88
C LEU A 134 14.37 15.35 -7.20
N ARG A 135 13.88 15.55 -8.42
CA ARG A 135 13.19 16.80 -8.81
C ARG A 135 11.96 17.05 -7.96
N LEU A 136 11.23 15.99 -7.62
CA LEU A 136 10.09 16.08 -6.71
C LEU A 136 10.51 16.46 -5.28
N ILE A 137 11.63 15.91 -4.79
CA ILE A 137 12.21 16.30 -3.50
C ILE A 137 12.60 17.79 -3.51
N GLU A 138 13.29 18.25 -4.55
CA GLU A 138 13.60 19.68 -4.71
C GLU A 138 12.34 20.55 -4.78
N ALA A 139 11.25 20.05 -5.38
CA ALA A 139 10.00 20.79 -5.48
C ALA A 139 9.35 20.97 -4.10
N PHE A 140 9.41 19.95 -3.24
CA PHE A 140 9.00 20.07 -1.83
C PHE A 140 9.85 21.11 -1.07
N LEU A 141 11.13 21.21 -1.40
CA LEU A 141 12.08 22.12 -0.76
C LEU A 141 12.12 23.52 -1.39
N SER A 142 11.37 23.76 -2.47
CA SER A 142 11.29 25.08 -3.12
C SER A 142 10.73 26.14 -2.16
N ASP A 143 11.20 27.37 -2.28
CA ASP A 143 10.74 28.47 -1.42
C ASP A 143 9.24 28.73 -1.55
N LYS A 144 8.69 28.55 -2.76
CA LYS A 144 7.24 28.62 -3.01
C LYS A 144 6.49 27.57 -2.17
N ALA A 145 6.93 26.32 -2.23
CA ALA A 145 6.32 25.22 -1.47
C ALA A 145 6.49 25.42 0.04
N LYS A 146 7.69 25.79 0.52
CA LYS A 146 7.97 26.09 1.93
C LYS A 146 7.08 27.20 2.47
N GLY A 147 6.93 28.31 1.73
CA GLY A 147 6.04 29.41 2.09
C GLY A 147 4.59 28.94 2.22
N LYS A 148 4.15 28.07 1.32
CA LYS A 148 2.81 27.49 1.38
C LYS A 148 2.63 26.55 2.55
N LEU A 149 3.62 25.70 2.84
CA LEU A 149 3.61 24.82 4.01
C LEU A 149 3.50 25.63 5.31
N ALA A 150 4.27 26.72 5.42
CA ALA A 150 4.20 27.62 6.57
C ALA A 150 2.78 28.22 6.73
N SER A 151 2.14 28.63 5.63
CA SER A 151 0.76 29.14 5.69
C SER A 151 -0.26 28.10 6.15
N THR A 152 0.00 26.79 5.97
CA THR A 152 -0.92 25.74 6.46
C THR A 152 -1.04 25.69 7.98
N GLN A 153 -0.07 26.29 8.70
CA GLN A 153 -0.10 26.41 10.15
C GLN A 153 -0.93 27.60 10.64
N GLN A 154 -1.39 28.46 9.73
CA GLN A 154 -2.25 29.59 10.05
C GLN A 154 -3.72 29.16 10.05
N CYS A 155 -4.53 29.76 10.94
CA CYS A 155 -5.97 29.54 10.95
C CYS A 155 -6.59 30.08 9.65
N LEU A 156 -7.38 29.25 8.98
CA LEU A 156 -8.16 29.69 7.82
C LEU A 156 -9.18 30.76 8.24
N THR A 157 -9.35 31.76 7.39
CA THR A 157 -10.42 32.74 7.52
C THR A 157 -11.78 32.08 7.25
N ARG A 158 -12.85 32.74 7.69
CA ARG A 158 -14.21 32.23 7.45
C ARG A 158 -14.51 32.04 5.96
N GLN A 159 -14.06 32.98 5.13
CA GLN A 159 -14.27 32.95 3.68
C GLN A 159 -13.57 31.74 3.03
N GLU A 160 -12.35 31.43 3.45
CA GLU A 160 -11.60 30.29 2.95
C GLU A 160 -12.22 28.95 3.39
N LEU A 161 -12.77 28.89 4.61
CA LEU A 161 -13.51 27.71 5.07
C LEU A 161 -14.79 27.48 4.26
N ASP A 162 -15.55 28.54 3.98
CA ASP A 162 -16.78 28.47 3.18
C ASP A 162 -16.46 28.11 1.70
N ALA A 163 -15.26 28.48 1.20
CA ALA A 163 -14.80 28.17 -0.15
C ALA A 163 -14.09 26.81 -0.31
N ARG A 164 -13.98 26.00 0.74
CA ARG A 164 -13.14 24.77 0.72
C ARG A 164 -13.54 23.73 -0.34
N ASN A 165 -14.80 23.73 -0.76
CA ASN A 165 -15.34 22.80 -1.75
C ASN A 165 -15.73 23.50 -3.06
N SER A 166 -15.22 24.70 -3.32
CA SER A 166 -15.48 25.45 -4.55
C SER A 166 -14.21 25.63 -5.37
N ASP A 167 -14.36 26.13 -6.60
CA ASP A 167 -13.23 26.49 -7.46
C ASP A 167 -12.41 27.66 -6.91
N LEU A 168 -12.91 28.34 -5.87
CA LEU A 168 -12.21 29.39 -5.12
C LEU A 168 -11.41 28.84 -3.94
N ALA A 169 -11.32 27.51 -3.80
CA ALA A 169 -10.51 26.89 -2.77
C ALA A 169 -9.06 27.37 -2.89
N VAL A 170 -8.51 27.82 -1.76
CA VAL A 170 -7.11 28.20 -1.69
C VAL A 170 -6.27 26.99 -2.06
N GLU A 171 -5.38 27.19 -3.03
CA GLU A 171 -4.40 26.20 -3.43
C GLU A 171 -3.72 25.60 -2.19
N ASP A 172 -3.51 24.28 -2.13
CA ASP A 172 -2.84 23.68 -0.99
C ASP A 172 -1.36 23.42 -1.27
N TYR A 173 -0.62 23.06 -0.22
CA TYR A 173 0.81 22.78 -0.32
C TYR A 173 1.15 21.76 -1.42
N PHE A 174 0.33 20.70 -1.56
CA PHE A 174 0.59 19.64 -2.53
C PHE A 174 0.28 20.04 -3.97
N GLU A 175 -0.71 20.91 -4.18
CA GLU A 175 -0.99 21.54 -5.45
C GLU A 175 0.20 22.41 -5.88
N THR A 176 0.71 23.27 -4.98
CA THR A 176 1.86 24.13 -5.26
C THR A 176 3.11 23.34 -5.63
N VAL A 177 3.39 22.25 -4.89
CA VAL A 177 4.51 21.35 -5.24
C VAL A 177 4.30 20.72 -6.62
N SER A 178 3.08 20.31 -6.95
CA SER A 178 2.79 19.73 -8.28
C SER A 178 2.98 20.74 -9.41
N GLN A 179 2.62 22.00 -9.19
CA GLN A 179 2.82 23.09 -10.15
C GLN A 179 4.32 23.38 -10.34
N VAL A 180 5.08 23.52 -9.24
CA VAL A 180 6.54 23.74 -9.30
C VAL A 180 7.23 22.58 -10.01
N PHE A 181 6.87 21.34 -9.69
CA PHE A 181 7.44 20.16 -10.34
C PHE A 181 7.23 20.18 -11.86
N ASN A 182 6.00 20.48 -12.29
CA ASN A 182 5.59 20.48 -13.71
C ASN A 182 5.99 21.75 -14.47
N ASP A 183 6.67 22.72 -13.83
CA ASP A 183 7.15 23.93 -14.48
C ASP A 183 8.39 23.63 -15.35
N GLU A 184 8.23 23.71 -16.67
CA GLU A 184 9.30 23.48 -17.66
C GLU A 184 10.45 24.49 -17.55
N SER A 185 10.18 25.68 -17.03
CA SER A 185 11.20 26.72 -16.85
C SER A 185 12.02 26.53 -15.59
N TRP A 186 11.51 25.75 -14.63
CA TRP A 186 12.18 25.47 -13.38
C TRP A 186 13.13 24.27 -13.55
N THR A 187 14.43 24.49 -13.38
CA THR A 187 15.46 23.44 -13.44
C THR A 187 16.27 23.48 -12.14
N PRO A 188 15.88 22.70 -11.12
CA PRO A 188 16.65 22.65 -9.88
C PRO A 188 17.94 21.85 -10.08
N THR A 189 18.92 22.14 -9.23
CA THR A 189 20.21 21.44 -9.18
C THR A 189 20.32 20.76 -7.82
N THR A 190 20.73 19.49 -7.80
CA THR A 190 20.95 18.77 -6.53
C THR A 190 22.17 19.31 -5.80
N GLU A 191 22.13 19.29 -4.47
CA GLU A 191 23.31 19.53 -3.65
C GLU A 191 24.34 18.39 -3.82
N SER A 192 25.63 18.75 -3.84
CA SER A 192 26.75 17.80 -3.88
C SER A 192 26.98 17.25 -2.48
N LEU A 193 26.84 15.92 -2.33
CA LEU A 193 26.97 15.19 -1.08
C LEU A 193 27.99 14.03 -1.26
N PRO A 194 29.29 14.34 -1.44
CA PRO A 194 30.33 13.35 -1.76
C PRO A 194 30.53 12.31 -0.66
N ASP A 195 30.25 12.65 0.58
CA ASP A 195 30.39 11.73 1.71
C ASP A 195 29.18 10.80 1.91
N LEU A 196 28.06 11.04 1.21
CA LEU A 196 26.82 10.30 1.39
C LEU A 196 26.70 9.10 0.43
N HIS A 197 26.80 9.34 -0.88
CA HIS A 197 26.70 8.29 -1.89
C HIS A 197 27.41 8.71 -3.18
N PRO A 198 28.11 7.81 -3.91
CA PRO A 198 28.80 8.16 -5.16
C PRO A 198 27.90 8.84 -6.20
N ASP A 199 26.64 8.41 -6.33
CA ASP A 199 25.67 9.01 -7.26
C ASP A 199 25.24 10.44 -6.90
N LEU A 200 25.51 10.88 -5.66
CA LEU A 200 25.26 12.24 -5.17
C LEU A 200 26.55 13.03 -4.99
N ALA A 201 27.70 12.49 -5.42
CA ALA A 201 28.97 13.16 -5.24
C ALA A 201 29.04 14.48 -6.01
N ASP A 202 28.47 14.52 -7.21
CA ASP A 202 28.42 15.70 -8.05
C ASP A 202 27.02 16.31 -8.07
N ALA A 203 26.96 17.64 -8.03
CA ALA A 203 25.74 18.38 -8.29
C ALA A 203 25.29 18.15 -9.75
N ARG A 204 23.98 17.96 -9.96
CA ARG A 204 23.42 17.74 -11.30
C ARG A 204 22.09 18.43 -11.48
N ASP A 205 21.86 18.91 -12.69
CA ASP A 205 20.61 19.55 -13.07
C ASP A 205 19.51 18.52 -13.30
N LEU A 206 18.30 18.87 -12.87
CA LEU A 206 17.14 17.98 -12.94
C LEU A 206 16.05 18.62 -13.80
N PRO A 207 16.22 18.74 -15.14
CA PRO A 207 15.20 19.31 -16.02
C PRO A 207 13.93 18.45 -16.03
N LEU A 208 12.81 19.06 -16.39
CA LEU A 208 11.53 18.35 -16.46
C LEU A 208 11.55 17.35 -17.62
N LYS A 209 11.31 16.08 -17.31
CA LYS A 209 11.20 14.98 -18.29
C LYS A 209 9.75 14.76 -18.72
N GLU A 210 9.46 13.63 -19.35
CA GLU A 210 8.10 13.24 -19.76
C GLU A 210 7.14 13.01 -18.57
N TYR A 211 7.68 12.64 -17.39
CA TYR A 211 6.85 12.41 -16.21
C TYR A 211 6.25 13.71 -15.71
N ARG A 212 4.92 13.74 -15.60
CA ARG A 212 4.14 14.80 -14.96
C ARG A 212 3.46 14.24 -13.71
N THR A 213 3.36 15.06 -12.68
CA THR A 213 2.70 14.66 -11.42
C THR A 213 1.40 15.43 -11.21
N THR A 214 0.49 14.87 -10.43
CA THR A 214 -0.74 15.55 -9.99
C THR A 214 -0.69 15.74 -8.48
N ARG A 215 -1.47 16.68 -7.93
CA ARG A 215 -1.59 16.88 -6.48
C ARG A 215 -1.82 15.58 -5.71
N ALA A 216 -2.71 14.71 -6.19
CA ALA A 216 -2.99 13.42 -5.55
C ALA A 216 -1.74 12.53 -5.49
N LYS A 217 -0.96 12.49 -6.58
CA LYS A 217 0.30 11.73 -6.66
C LYS A 217 1.40 12.34 -5.81
N VAL A 218 1.53 13.67 -5.76
CA VAL A 218 2.44 14.35 -4.85
C VAL A 218 2.14 13.98 -3.40
N LYS A 219 0.86 14.00 -3.00
CA LYS A 219 0.45 13.61 -1.64
C LYS A 219 0.75 12.13 -1.33
N GLU A 220 0.49 11.23 -2.28
CA GLU A 220 0.86 9.81 -2.17
C GLU A 220 2.36 9.63 -1.93
N LYS A 221 3.20 10.30 -2.75
CA LYS A 221 4.66 10.25 -2.62
C LYS A 221 5.18 10.90 -1.34
N TYR A 222 4.57 12.00 -0.91
CA TYR A 222 4.90 12.61 0.38
C TYR A 222 4.69 11.65 1.55
N ASN A 223 3.54 10.97 1.59
CA ASN A 223 3.25 9.99 2.64
C ASN A 223 4.18 8.78 2.59
N GLU A 224 4.50 8.30 1.39
CA GLU A 224 5.47 7.21 1.18
C GLU A 224 6.86 7.60 1.72
N MET A 225 7.37 8.79 1.38
CA MET A 225 8.64 9.29 1.89
C MET A 225 8.63 9.47 3.41
N ARG A 226 7.54 10.01 3.96
CA ARG A 226 7.38 10.16 5.41
C ARG A 226 7.43 8.80 6.13
N HIS A 227 6.80 7.78 5.56
CA HIS A 227 6.84 6.43 6.12
C HIS A 227 8.26 5.84 6.12
N TYR A 228 8.99 5.98 5.01
CA TYR A 228 10.39 5.53 4.94
C TYR A 228 11.30 6.30 5.91
N LEU A 229 11.20 7.62 5.95
CA LEU A 229 11.98 8.46 6.86
C LEU A 229 11.72 8.11 8.32
N HIS A 230 10.45 7.89 8.69
CA HIS A 230 10.10 7.49 10.06
C HIS A 230 10.75 6.16 10.45
N ALA A 231 10.74 5.17 9.56
CA ALA A 231 11.41 3.89 9.82
C ALA A 231 12.93 4.05 9.97
N ILE A 232 13.56 4.89 9.14
CA ILE A 232 14.99 5.20 9.22
C ILE A 232 15.33 5.87 10.56
N VAL A 233 14.54 6.87 10.97
CA VAL A 233 14.72 7.59 12.23
C VAL A 233 14.60 6.64 13.42
N LEU A 234 13.57 5.78 13.46
CA LEU A 234 13.42 4.80 14.54
C LEU A 234 14.62 3.85 14.64
N ASN A 235 15.08 3.32 13.50
CA ASN A 235 16.25 2.45 13.48
C ASN A 235 17.53 3.19 13.92
N TRP A 236 17.67 4.46 13.57
CA TRP A 236 18.79 5.30 13.99
C TRP A 236 18.78 5.54 15.50
N GLU A 237 17.62 5.89 16.07
CA GLU A 237 17.45 6.06 17.52
C GLU A 237 17.72 4.75 18.29
N GLN A 238 17.25 3.60 17.78
CA GLN A 238 17.49 2.28 18.38
C GLN A 238 18.95 1.82 18.29
N SER A 239 19.70 2.29 17.30
CA SER A 239 21.11 1.90 17.11
C SER A 239 22.06 2.42 18.20
N GLY A 240 21.60 3.32 19.07
CA GLY A 240 22.42 3.96 20.10
C GLY A 240 23.33 5.07 19.56
N ASN A 241 23.33 5.32 18.25
CA ASN A 241 23.97 6.48 17.62
C ASN A 241 23.07 7.73 17.64
N GLY A 242 21.78 7.57 17.98
CA GLY A 242 20.88 8.68 18.21
C GLY A 242 21.16 9.39 19.53
N GLY A 243 21.15 10.72 19.53
CA GLY A 243 21.41 11.56 20.72
C GLY A 243 20.46 11.31 21.91
N GLN A 244 19.41 10.51 21.72
CA GLN A 244 18.56 9.98 22.78
C GLN A 244 18.36 8.48 22.53
N GLN A 245 18.94 7.63 23.38
CA GLN A 245 18.62 6.20 23.41
C GLN A 245 17.17 6.04 23.86
N ARG A 246 16.25 5.86 22.89
CA ARG A 246 14.89 5.45 23.21
C ARG A 246 14.89 3.98 23.58
N SER A 247 14.44 3.66 24.79
CA SER A 247 13.99 2.31 25.12
C SER A 247 12.67 2.04 24.40
N ASP A 248 12.43 0.79 23.98
CA ASP A 248 11.17 0.36 23.36
C ASP A 248 9.92 0.67 24.22
N ASP A 249 10.10 0.97 25.51
CA ASP A 249 9.07 1.31 26.49
C ASP A 249 8.83 2.82 26.70
N ALA A 250 9.46 3.71 25.91
CA ALA A 250 9.28 5.15 26.08
C ALA A 250 7.91 5.60 25.53
N GLU A 251 6.96 5.90 26.41
CA GLU A 251 5.62 6.43 26.07
C GLU A 251 5.63 7.87 25.50
N ASP A 252 6.76 8.58 25.62
CA ASP A 252 6.86 9.97 25.21
C ASP A 252 7.45 10.13 23.80
N TRP A 253 6.83 11.02 23.02
CA TRP A 253 7.20 11.34 21.63
C TRP A 253 8.50 12.14 21.50
N GLY A 254 9.30 12.20 22.57
CA GLY A 254 10.64 12.77 22.61
C GLY A 254 10.58 14.29 22.72
N THR A 255 11.29 14.83 23.70
CA THR A 255 11.61 16.25 23.74
C THR A 255 12.91 16.43 22.96
N PHE A 256 12.86 17.06 21.78
CA PHE A 256 14.07 17.46 21.06
C PHE A 256 14.73 18.60 21.84
N ASP A 257 15.82 18.30 22.55
CA ASP A 257 16.66 19.31 23.19
C ASP A 257 17.86 19.61 22.27
N PRO A 258 17.90 20.80 21.62
CA PRO A 258 18.98 21.18 20.73
C PRO A 258 20.35 21.24 21.42
N LEU A 259 20.41 21.30 22.76
CA LEU A 259 21.65 21.43 23.52
C LEU A 259 22.35 20.08 23.80
N LEU A 260 21.67 18.96 23.54
CA LEU A 260 22.20 17.60 23.78
C LEU A 260 22.78 16.93 22.52
N VAL A 261 22.75 17.60 21.37
CA VAL A 261 23.30 17.05 20.12
C VAL A 261 24.83 17.14 20.16
N VAL A 262 25.48 16.01 20.46
CA VAL A 262 26.92 15.83 20.27
C VAL A 262 27.15 15.49 18.81
N ASP A 263 27.88 16.36 18.12
CA ASP A 263 28.18 16.33 16.67
C ASP A 263 29.00 15.08 16.32
N GLY A 264 28.33 13.97 16.01
CA GLY A 264 28.93 12.71 15.57
C GLY A 264 28.30 12.26 14.25
N ASP A 265 28.88 12.71 13.14
CA ASP A 265 28.36 12.43 11.80
C ASP A 265 28.75 11.01 11.32
N ASP A 266 27.97 10.00 11.71
CA ASP A 266 28.14 8.60 11.30
C ASP A 266 27.06 8.13 10.29
N ARG A 267 26.71 9.00 9.32
CA ARG A 267 25.76 8.70 8.24
C ARG A 267 26.11 7.46 7.39
N LYS A 268 27.36 6.99 7.43
CA LYS A 268 27.88 5.87 6.62
C LYS A 268 27.35 4.48 7.01
N ASN A 269 26.80 4.30 8.20
CA ASN A 269 26.35 2.99 8.69
C ASN A 269 24.92 2.60 8.27
N PHE A 270 24.20 3.46 7.54
CA PHE A 270 22.74 3.34 7.37
C PHE A 270 22.26 3.20 5.92
N LEU A 271 23.17 3.06 4.96
CA LEU A 271 22.82 2.67 3.60
C LEU A 271 23.00 1.14 3.44
N PRO A 272 21.99 0.40 2.94
CA PRO A 272 22.12 -1.02 2.64
C PRO A 272 23.13 -1.32 1.52
#